data_AF-A0A396HDN8-F1
#
_entry.id   AF-A0A396HDN8-F1
#
_cell.length_a   1.000
_cell.length_b   1.000
_cell.length_c   1.000
_cell.angle_alpha   90.00
_cell.angle_beta   90.00
_cell.angle_gamma   90.00
#
_symmetry.space_group_name_H-M   'P 1'
#
loop_
_entity.id
_entity.type
_entity.pdbx_description
1 polymer ?
#
loop_
_entity_poly.entity_id
_entity_poly.type
_entity_poly.pdbx_seq_one_letter_code
_entity_poly.pdbx_strand_id
1 'polypeptide(L)'
;MIICQYSLFFTQVKIGLSMKSSFVAKLFGLCPCNTTSMTNLAVFSVIIADSLRFTSALSIGLAVLFLIIAVGISIIKIISGGIGMPRLFPVITDAASVFDLFTVVPVLMTAYVCHYNVQSIENELEDSSRIRGVVRTSLTLCSSVYLLTSFFGFLLFGEGVLDDVLANFDTDLGIPFGCALNDAVRLSYAAHLVLVFPVIFYALRLNVDGLIFSSSRRPLVVDNLRFSSVTIAFVLIIFLGANFIPNIWVIFQFTGATGAVCIAFIFPAAIALRDRYNIATKTDTILAILRIVLAVLSNAVAIYSDAYALINEKKA
;
A
#
# COMPACT_ATOMS: atom_id res chain seq x y z
N MET A 1 8.33 -11.37 9.60
CA MET A 1 9.10 -10.83 8.46
C MET A 1 8.25 -10.79 7.20
N ILE A 2 7.70 -11.94 6.77
CA ILE A 2 6.79 -12.07 5.61
C ILE A 2 5.49 -11.24 5.78
N ILE A 3 4.86 -11.25 6.95
CA ILE A 3 3.65 -10.42 7.25
C ILE A 3 3.95 -8.92 7.18
N CYS A 4 5.14 -8.50 7.63
CA CYS A 4 5.51 -7.10 7.62
C CYS A 4 5.72 -6.61 6.19
N GLN A 5 6.31 -7.47 5.35
CA GLN A 5 6.45 -7.23 3.93
C GLN A 5 5.11 -7.23 3.20
N TYR A 6 4.13 -8.03 3.64
CA TYR A 6 2.76 -8.09 3.09
C TYR A 6 1.81 -6.97 3.57
N SER A 7 2.04 -6.39 4.76
CA SER A 7 1.28 -5.25 5.28
C SER A 7 1.87 -3.90 4.84
N LEU A 8 3.22 -3.76 4.80
CA LEU A 8 3.88 -2.64 4.09
C LEU A 8 3.64 -2.70 2.57
N PHE A 9 3.46 -3.91 2.03
CA PHE A 9 3.15 -4.22 0.63
C PHE A 9 1.97 -3.43 0.08
N PHE A 10 0.85 -3.37 0.80
CA PHE A 10 -0.42 -2.93 0.21
C PHE A 10 -0.49 -1.40 0.09
N THR A 11 0.24 -0.70 0.96
CA THR A 11 0.53 0.72 0.81
C THR A 11 1.40 0.98 -0.43
N GLN A 12 2.27 0.03 -0.81
CA GLN A 12 3.22 0.17 -1.93
C GLN A 12 2.66 -0.32 -3.28
N VAL A 13 1.70 -1.25 -3.33
CA VAL A 13 0.94 -1.63 -4.55
C VAL A 13 0.32 -0.40 -5.23
N LYS A 14 -0.08 0.59 -4.42
CA LYS A 14 -0.83 1.76 -4.85
C LYS A 14 0.02 3.01 -5.08
N ILE A 15 1.23 3.07 -4.55
CA ILE A 15 2.24 4.05 -4.98
C ILE A 15 2.75 3.70 -6.40
N GLY A 16 2.57 2.45 -6.85
CA GLY A 16 2.67 2.08 -8.26
C GLY A 16 1.65 2.79 -9.17
N LEU A 17 0.53 3.30 -8.64
CA LEU A 17 -0.37 4.21 -9.35
C LEU A 17 0.08 5.68 -9.25
N SER A 18 0.93 6.03 -8.27
CA SER A 18 1.73 7.28 -8.25
C SER A 18 2.95 7.21 -9.17
N MET A 19 3.00 6.28 -10.11
CA MET A 19 3.89 6.40 -11.26
C MET A 19 3.33 7.44 -12.26
N LYS A 20 2.62 8.48 -11.79
CA LYS A 20 1.76 9.31 -12.63
C LYS A 20 2.45 10.43 -13.40
N SER A 21 3.71 10.79 -13.14
CA SER A 21 4.36 11.72 -14.10
C SER A 21 5.88 11.70 -14.13
N SER A 22 6.56 11.50 -13.01
CA SER A 22 8.01 11.70 -12.97
C SER A 22 8.81 10.44 -13.32
N PHE A 23 8.38 9.25 -12.87
CA PHE A 23 9.20 8.02 -12.99
C PHE A 23 8.95 7.21 -14.28
N VAL A 24 7.71 7.07 -14.77
CA VAL A 24 7.49 6.51 -16.13
C VAL A 24 8.15 7.43 -17.16
N ALA A 25 7.96 8.75 -17.09
CA ALA A 25 8.58 9.66 -18.05
C ALA A 25 10.13 9.71 -17.96
N LYS A 26 10.73 9.58 -16.77
CA LYS A 26 12.21 9.56 -16.60
C LYS A 26 12.84 8.19 -16.85
N LEU A 27 12.15 7.08 -16.57
CA LEU A 27 12.60 5.73 -16.92
C LEU A 27 12.49 5.48 -18.43
N PHE A 28 11.47 6.05 -19.09
CA PHE A 28 11.34 6.10 -20.56
C PHE A 28 12.08 7.30 -21.19
N GLY A 29 12.71 8.16 -20.37
CA GLY A 29 13.42 9.38 -20.79
C GLY A 29 14.86 9.16 -21.22
N LEU A 30 15.37 7.92 -21.15
CA LEU A 30 16.55 7.51 -21.90
C LEU A 30 16.14 7.17 -23.35
N CYS A 31 16.07 8.20 -24.19
CA CYS A 31 16.01 8.15 -25.66
C CYS A 31 14.73 7.55 -26.29
N PRO A 32 13.96 8.33 -27.10
CA PRO A 32 12.75 7.86 -27.75
C PRO A 32 13.10 7.15 -29.08
N CYS A 33 13.52 5.88 -29.03
CA CYS A 33 13.54 4.99 -30.20
C CYS A 33 13.74 3.53 -29.76
N ASN A 34 12.68 2.85 -29.30
CA ASN A 34 12.35 1.49 -29.74
C ASN A 34 11.17 0.90 -28.95
N THR A 35 10.31 0.22 -29.68
CA THR A 35 9.14 -0.56 -29.24
C THR A 35 9.51 -1.82 -28.41
N THR A 36 10.78 -1.96 -27.99
CA THR A 36 11.34 -3.11 -27.25
C THR A 36 11.42 -2.90 -25.73
N SER A 37 11.01 -1.74 -25.21
CA SER A 37 11.10 -1.42 -23.77
C SER A 37 10.07 -2.18 -22.90
N MET A 38 8.88 -2.46 -23.45
CA MET A 38 7.81 -3.16 -22.72
C MET A 38 8.11 -4.65 -22.46
N THR A 39 8.93 -5.28 -23.30
CA THR A 39 9.34 -6.69 -23.12
C THR A 39 10.42 -6.83 -22.04
N ASN A 40 11.29 -5.84 -21.87
CA ASN A 40 12.40 -5.92 -20.91
C ASN A 40 11.94 -5.81 -19.45
N LEU A 41 10.88 -5.05 -19.16
CA LEU A 41 10.32 -4.95 -17.80
C LEU A 41 9.59 -6.24 -17.39
N ALA A 42 8.85 -6.84 -18.32
CA ALA A 42 8.19 -8.14 -18.11
C ALA A 42 9.20 -9.28 -17.93
N VAL A 43 10.31 -9.26 -18.68
CA VAL A 43 11.40 -10.25 -18.56
C VAL A 43 12.19 -10.07 -17.27
N PHE A 44 12.47 -8.83 -16.82
CA PHE A 44 13.11 -8.59 -15.52
C PHE A 44 12.24 -9.03 -14.33
N SER A 45 10.92 -8.83 -14.44
CA SER A 45 9.94 -9.30 -13.44
C SER A 45 9.87 -10.83 -13.35
N VAL A 46 10.13 -11.53 -14.46
CA VAL A 46 10.08 -13.00 -14.57
C VAL A 46 11.39 -13.66 -14.11
N ILE A 47 12.55 -13.04 -14.31
CA ILE A 47 13.86 -13.61 -13.93
C ILE A 47 14.10 -13.59 -12.41
N ILE A 48 13.46 -12.67 -11.67
CA ILE A 48 13.61 -12.55 -10.20
C ILE A 48 12.76 -13.59 -9.43
N ALA A 49 11.96 -14.42 -10.12
CA ALA A 49 11.05 -15.38 -9.51
C ALA A 49 11.75 -16.52 -8.73
N ASP A 50 12.99 -16.89 -9.06
CA ASP A 50 13.67 -18.03 -8.42
C ASP A 50 14.36 -17.71 -7.08
N SER A 51 14.34 -16.45 -6.63
CA SER A 51 14.98 -16.02 -5.37
C SER A 51 14.06 -15.22 -4.43
N LEU A 52 12.76 -15.55 -4.39
CA LEU A 52 11.71 -14.91 -3.56
C LEU A 52 12.11 -14.62 -2.09
N ARG A 53 12.95 -15.45 -1.48
CA ARG A 53 13.47 -15.23 -0.12
C ARG A 53 14.45 -14.05 -0.01
N PHE A 54 15.28 -13.84 -1.02
CA PHE A 54 16.28 -12.78 -1.06
C PHE A 54 15.65 -11.44 -1.46
N THR A 55 14.70 -11.45 -2.39
CA THR A 55 13.95 -10.25 -2.82
C THR A 55 13.16 -9.63 -1.67
N SER A 56 12.65 -10.49 -0.79
CA SER A 56 11.91 -10.13 0.41
C SER A 56 12.75 -9.39 1.45
N ALA A 57 13.93 -9.93 1.78
CA ALA A 57 14.88 -9.28 2.68
C ALA A 57 15.44 -7.99 2.06
N LEU A 58 15.75 -7.99 0.76
CA LEU A 58 16.23 -6.84 0.01
C LEU A 58 15.20 -5.69 0.01
N SER A 59 13.93 -6.00 -0.22
CA SER A 59 12.84 -5.02 -0.22
C SER A 59 12.69 -4.33 1.14
N ILE A 60 12.73 -5.09 2.24
CA ILE A 60 12.71 -4.52 3.60
C ILE A 60 13.95 -3.66 3.85
N GLY A 61 15.14 -4.12 3.41
CA GLY A 61 16.38 -3.35 3.52
C GLY A 61 16.30 -2.01 2.81
N LEU A 62 15.72 -1.96 1.60
CA LEU A 62 15.50 -0.71 0.86
C LEU A 62 14.50 0.22 1.55
N ALA A 63 13.44 -0.31 2.16
CA ALA A 63 12.49 0.50 2.93
C ALA A 63 13.13 1.12 4.18
N VAL A 64 13.98 0.35 4.88
CA VAL A 64 14.75 0.86 6.02
C VAL A 64 15.80 1.87 5.57
N LEU A 65 16.47 1.64 4.44
CA LEU A 65 17.41 2.60 3.85
C LEU A 65 16.73 3.92 3.51
N PHE A 66 15.57 3.88 2.85
CA PHE A 66 14.75 5.05 2.58
C PHE A 66 14.44 5.82 3.88
N LEU A 67 14.01 5.10 4.92
CA LEU A 67 13.74 5.71 6.22
C LEU A 67 14.99 6.38 6.80
N ILE A 68 16.14 5.70 6.83
CA ILE A 68 17.40 6.26 7.35
C ILE A 68 17.78 7.54 6.60
N ILE A 69 17.66 7.54 5.27
CA ILE A 69 17.96 8.72 4.45
C ILE A 69 16.98 9.85 4.79
N ALA A 70 15.67 9.58 4.87
CA ALA A 70 14.66 10.57 5.22
C ALA A 70 14.89 11.17 6.62
N VAL A 71 15.25 10.35 7.61
CA VAL A 71 15.64 10.81 8.95
C VAL A 71 16.88 11.69 8.88
N GLY A 72 17.92 11.28 8.14
CA GLY A 72 19.15 12.04 7.98
C GLY A 72 18.91 13.42 7.37
N ILE A 73 18.13 13.49 6.28
CA ILE A 73 17.71 14.75 5.63
C ILE A 73 16.97 15.63 6.64
N SER A 74 16.02 15.06 7.39
CA SER A 74 15.23 15.78 8.38
C SER A 74 16.12 16.40 9.47
N ILE A 75 17.07 15.63 10.01
CA ILE A 75 18.01 16.11 11.03
C ILE A 75 18.91 17.23 10.48
N ILE A 76 19.49 17.06 9.29
CA ILE A 76 20.34 18.09 8.66
C ILE A 76 19.55 19.38 8.51
N LYS A 77 18.34 19.31 7.99
CA LYS A 77 17.51 20.48 7.71
C LYS A 77 17.04 21.18 9.00
N ILE A 78 16.79 20.43 10.09
CA ILE A 78 16.55 20.99 11.43
C ILE A 78 17.80 21.72 11.96
N ILE A 79 18.99 21.12 11.86
CA ILE A 79 20.25 21.72 12.34
C ILE A 79 20.60 22.99 11.55
N SER A 80 20.38 22.99 10.23
CA SER A 80 20.61 24.15 9.37
C SER A 80 19.63 25.31 9.59
N GLY A 81 18.67 25.17 10.52
CA GLY A 81 17.66 26.20 10.79
C GLY A 81 16.67 26.42 9.65
N GLY A 82 16.62 25.50 8.68
CA GLY A 82 15.81 25.63 7.46
C GLY A 82 14.35 25.21 7.63
N ILE A 83 13.92 24.79 8.82
CA ILE A 83 12.54 24.37 9.10
C ILE A 83 12.03 25.13 10.33
N GLY A 84 10.96 25.91 10.17
CA GLY A 84 10.13 26.29 11.30
C GLY A 84 9.41 25.04 11.82
N MET A 85 9.36 24.86 13.14
CA MET A 85 8.73 23.67 13.74
C MET A 85 7.27 23.55 13.25
N PRO A 86 6.90 22.46 12.55
CA PRO A 86 5.56 22.34 11.99
C PRO A 86 4.54 22.17 13.11
N ARG A 87 3.29 22.56 12.84
CA ARG A 87 2.23 22.48 13.85
C ARG A 87 1.90 21.02 14.09
N LEU A 88 2.13 20.52 15.30
CA LEU A 88 1.84 19.13 15.66
C LEU A 88 0.35 18.83 15.80
N PHE A 89 -0.47 19.87 16.01
CA PHE A 89 -1.90 19.73 16.25
C PHE A 89 -2.71 20.42 15.14
N PRO A 90 -3.77 19.78 14.64
CA PRO A 90 -4.63 20.37 13.63
C PRO A 90 -5.38 21.59 14.21
N VAL A 91 -5.55 22.63 13.41
CA VAL A 91 -6.37 23.78 13.77
C VAL A 91 -7.83 23.43 13.49
N ILE A 92 -8.61 23.21 14.54
CA ILE A 92 -10.05 22.93 14.41
C ILE A 92 -10.77 24.27 14.33
N THR A 93 -10.93 24.81 13.11
CA THR A 93 -11.73 26.03 12.91
C THR A 93 -13.20 25.71 12.71
N ASP A 94 -13.52 24.60 12.03
CA ASP A 94 -14.88 24.24 11.62
C ASP A 94 -15.16 22.73 11.74
N ALA A 95 -16.45 22.34 11.77
CA ALA A 95 -16.86 20.93 11.77
C ALA A 95 -16.37 20.17 10.53
N ALA A 96 -16.15 20.85 9.40
CA ALA A 96 -15.58 20.28 8.18
C ALA A 96 -14.15 19.74 8.41
N SER A 97 -13.32 20.44 9.17
CA SER A 97 -11.94 20.02 9.48
C SER A 97 -11.90 18.73 10.31
N VAL A 98 -12.94 18.45 11.08
CA VAL A 98 -13.08 17.18 11.81
C VAL A 98 -13.42 16.04 10.86
N PHE A 99 -14.22 16.28 9.82
CA PHE A 99 -14.51 15.28 8.78
C PHE A 99 -13.29 14.94 7.94
N ASP A 100 -12.41 15.91 7.67
CA ASP A 100 -11.13 15.64 6.99
C ASP A 100 -10.25 14.66 7.77
N LEU A 101 -10.27 14.69 9.11
CA LEU A 101 -9.54 13.71 9.92
C LEU A 101 -10.09 12.28 9.75
N PHE A 102 -11.41 12.13 9.53
CA PHE A 102 -12.02 10.82 9.30
C PHE A 102 -11.61 10.20 7.97
N THR A 103 -11.18 11.00 7.00
CA THR A 103 -10.68 10.52 5.71
C THR A 103 -9.39 9.69 5.82
N VAL A 104 -8.67 9.84 6.93
CA VAL A 104 -7.45 9.07 7.24
C VAL A 104 -7.77 7.63 7.68
N VAL A 105 -8.95 7.40 8.27
CA VAL A 105 -9.33 6.07 8.81
C VAL A 105 -9.32 5.00 7.71
N PRO A 106 -9.94 5.19 6.54
CA PRO A 106 -9.82 4.25 5.42
C PRO A 106 -8.38 4.03 4.94
N VAL A 107 -7.55 5.07 4.93
CA VAL A 107 -6.13 4.95 4.54
C VAL A 107 -5.39 4.04 5.51
N LEU A 108 -5.61 4.21 6.82
CA LEU A 108 -5.07 3.32 7.85
C LEU A 108 -5.60 1.88 7.72
N MET A 109 -6.89 1.70 7.42
CA MET A 109 -7.43 0.36 7.16
C MET A 109 -6.74 -0.32 5.98
N THR A 110 -6.45 0.43 4.92
CA THR A 110 -5.67 -0.09 3.79
C THR A 110 -4.24 -0.44 4.20
N ALA A 111 -3.58 0.37 5.03
CA ALA A 111 -2.20 0.12 5.44
C ALA A 111 -2.02 -1.11 6.34
N TYR A 112 -3.07 -1.47 7.09
CA TYR A 112 -3.05 -2.58 8.06
C TYR A 112 -3.79 -3.85 7.59
N VAL A 113 -4.33 -3.86 6.36
CA VAL A 113 -4.97 -5.07 5.83
C VAL A 113 -3.91 -6.11 5.45
N CYS A 114 -3.86 -7.19 6.22
CA CYS A 114 -3.00 -8.35 5.95
C CYS A 114 -3.73 -9.69 6.12
N HIS A 115 -5.02 -9.63 6.48
CA HIS A 115 -5.85 -10.77 6.88
C HIS A 115 -5.94 -11.88 5.83
N TYR A 116 -5.92 -11.54 4.54
CA TYR A 116 -5.99 -12.50 3.43
C TYR A 116 -4.71 -13.35 3.26
N ASN A 117 -3.60 -12.95 3.89
CA ASN A 117 -2.33 -13.69 3.87
C ASN A 117 -2.11 -14.55 5.12
N VAL A 118 -2.93 -14.41 6.16
CA VAL A 118 -2.69 -15.07 7.45
C VAL A 118 -2.71 -16.60 7.30
N GLN A 119 -3.68 -17.14 6.56
CA GLN A 119 -3.78 -18.59 6.33
C GLN A 119 -2.60 -19.14 5.52
N SER A 120 -2.17 -18.44 4.46
CA SER A 120 -1.02 -18.86 3.66
C SER A 120 0.26 -18.91 4.50
N ILE A 121 0.41 -17.98 5.43
CA ILE A 121 1.59 -17.92 6.32
C ILE A 121 1.51 -19.02 7.38
N GLU A 122 0.32 -19.28 7.92
CA GLU A 122 0.11 -20.40 8.84
C GLU A 122 0.46 -21.75 8.19
N ASN A 123 0.12 -21.95 6.91
CA ASN A 123 0.44 -23.16 6.16
C ASN A 123 1.94 -23.33 5.84
N GLU A 124 2.69 -22.22 5.79
CA GLU A 124 4.14 -22.21 5.53
C GLU A 124 4.98 -22.35 6.81
N LEU A 125 4.36 -22.18 7.99
CA LEU A 125 5.04 -22.33 9.27
C LEU A 125 5.16 -23.83 9.64
N GLU A 126 6.36 -24.26 10.03
CA GLU A 126 6.56 -25.60 10.63
C GLU A 126 5.72 -25.81 11.91
N ASP A 127 5.49 -24.73 12.66
CA ASP A 127 4.72 -24.75 13.91
C ASP A 127 3.68 -23.62 13.92
N SER A 128 2.42 -23.96 13.64
CA SER A 128 1.30 -23.03 13.59
C SER A 128 1.04 -22.33 14.93
N SER A 129 1.48 -22.89 16.07
CA SER A 129 1.30 -22.24 17.38
C SER A 129 2.04 -20.89 17.47
N ARG A 130 3.08 -20.71 16.64
CA ARG A 130 3.90 -19.49 16.58
C ARG A 130 3.26 -18.36 15.78
N ILE A 131 2.15 -18.61 15.07
CA ILE A 131 1.52 -17.62 14.19
C ILE A 131 1.23 -16.30 14.90
N ARG A 132 0.74 -16.34 16.15
CA ARG A 132 0.44 -15.15 16.95
C ARG A 132 1.67 -14.30 17.22
N GLY A 133 2.81 -14.92 17.51
CA GLY A 133 4.09 -14.23 17.70
C GLY A 133 4.58 -13.59 16.40
N VAL A 134 4.51 -14.34 15.29
CA VAL A 134 4.92 -13.86 13.96
C VAL A 134 4.08 -12.67 13.50
N VAL A 135 2.74 -12.74 13.69
CA VAL A 135 1.81 -11.65 13.39
C VAL A 135 2.12 -10.42 14.24
N ARG A 136 2.23 -10.58 15.57
CA ARG A 136 2.50 -9.46 16.49
C ARG A 136 3.81 -8.76 16.18
N THR A 137 4.92 -9.49 16.06
CA THR A 137 6.22 -8.91 15.76
C THR A 137 6.21 -8.19 14.41
N SER A 138 5.54 -8.76 13.42
CA SER A 138 5.44 -8.14 12.09
C SER A 138 4.58 -6.87 12.10
N LEU A 139 3.47 -6.86 12.84
CA LEU A 139 2.61 -5.69 12.99
C LEU A 139 3.33 -4.57 13.75
N THR A 140 4.06 -4.90 14.83
CA THR A 140 4.86 -3.92 15.58
C THR A 140 5.95 -3.30 14.70
N LEU A 141 6.66 -4.11 13.92
CA LEU A 141 7.69 -3.62 12.99
C LEU A 141 7.06 -2.71 11.92
N CYS A 142 5.94 -3.13 11.33
CA CYS A 142 5.21 -2.33 10.34
C CYS A 142 4.78 -0.97 10.91
N SER A 143 4.16 -0.98 12.09
CA SER A 143 3.73 0.24 12.79
C SER A 143 4.90 1.17 13.10
N SER A 144 6.05 0.64 13.53
CA SER A 144 7.23 1.48 13.78
C SER A 144 7.72 2.19 12.52
N VAL A 145 7.78 1.48 11.38
CA VAL A 145 8.20 2.08 10.10
C VAL A 145 7.21 3.14 9.64
N TYR A 146 5.90 2.89 9.75
CA TYR A 146 4.88 3.87 9.42
C TYR A 146 4.96 5.10 10.31
N LEU A 147 5.02 4.94 11.63
CA LEU A 147 5.10 6.06 12.56
C LEU A 147 6.36 6.89 12.35
N LEU A 148 7.52 6.25 12.18
CA LEU A 148 8.78 6.95 11.94
C LEU A 148 8.75 7.67 10.59
N THR A 149 8.31 7.01 9.52
CA THR A 149 8.19 7.63 8.19
C THR A 149 7.25 8.83 8.21
N SER A 150 6.06 8.70 8.82
CA SER A 150 5.10 9.80 8.91
C SER A 150 5.62 10.95 9.77
N PHE A 151 6.25 10.65 10.92
CA PHE A 151 6.79 11.67 11.81
C PHE A 151 7.91 12.46 11.14
N PHE A 152 8.91 11.79 10.58
CA PHE A 152 10.03 12.47 9.92
C PHE A 152 9.64 13.10 8.58
N GLY A 153 8.74 12.48 7.82
CA GLY A 153 8.18 13.08 6.61
C GLY A 153 7.45 14.39 6.91
N PHE A 154 6.64 14.42 7.98
CA PHE A 154 5.98 15.64 8.42
C PHE A 154 6.97 16.68 8.96
N LEU A 155 8.03 16.28 9.68
CA LEU A 155 9.08 17.21 10.08
C LEU A 155 9.83 17.82 8.89
N LEU A 156 10.00 17.07 7.79
CA LEU A 156 10.76 17.50 6.62
C LEU A 156 10.02 18.53 5.75
N PHE A 157 8.70 18.35 5.60
CA PHE A 157 7.85 19.12 4.69
C PHE A 157 6.80 19.99 5.39
N GLY A 158 6.47 19.71 6.64
CA GLY A 158 5.49 20.45 7.44
C GLY A 158 4.11 20.49 6.78
N GLU A 159 3.53 21.69 6.70
CA GLU A 159 2.24 21.93 6.03
C GLU A 159 2.29 21.74 4.50
N GLY A 160 3.48 21.58 3.92
CA GLY A 160 3.68 21.38 2.48
C GLY A 160 3.69 19.91 2.04
N VAL A 161 3.32 18.96 2.91
CA VAL A 161 3.20 17.54 2.55
C VAL A 161 2.12 17.38 1.47
N LEU A 162 2.48 16.72 0.36
CA LEU A 162 1.55 16.37 -0.70
C LEU A 162 0.88 15.02 -0.38
N ASP A 163 -0.24 14.75 -1.03
CA ASP A 163 -0.95 13.44 -0.96
C ASP A 163 -0.02 12.26 -1.31
N ASP A 164 0.95 12.50 -2.19
CA ASP A 164 2.12 11.65 -2.38
C ASP A 164 3.37 12.33 -1.84
N VAL A 165 3.80 11.93 -0.64
CA VAL A 165 5.02 12.44 0.01
C VAL A 165 6.28 12.22 -0.86
N LEU A 166 6.28 11.25 -1.77
CA LEU A 166 7.41 11.03 -2.68
C LEU A 166 7.54 12.15 -3.71
N ALA A 167 6.42 12.77 -4.11
CA ALA A 167 6.42 13.92 -5.01
C ALA A 167 7.10 15.13 -4.37
N ASN A 168 7.12 15.24 -3.03
CA ASN A 168 7.86 16.31 -2.36
C ASN A 168 9.39 16.19 -2.59
N PHE A 169 9.92 14.98 -2.77
CA PHE A 169 11.35 14.75 -3.05
C PHE A 169 11.75 15.02 -4.51
N ASP A 170 10.80 15.34 -5.40
CA ASP A 170 11.10 15.79 -6.76
C ASP A 170 11.53 17.27 -6.82
N THR A 171 11.42 17.99 -5.69
CA THR A 171 11.83 19.39 -5.57
C THR A 171 13.17 19.53 -4.83
N ASP A 172 13.88 20.64 -5.07
CA ASP A 172 15.13 20.92 -4.37
C ASP A 172 14.84 21.22 -2.88
N LEU A 173 15.43 20.42 -2.00
CA LEU A 173 15.26 20.52 -0.55
C LEU A 173 16.09 21.65 0.08
N GLY A 174 16.99 22.29 -0.69
CA GLY A 174 17.82 23.39 -0.20
C GLY A 174 18.88 22.98 0.82
N ILE A 175 19.28 21.70 0.84
CA ILE A 175 20.29 21.15 1.74
C ILE A 175 21.59 20.80 0.99
N PRO A 176 22.75 20.83 1.66
CA PRO A 176 23.99 20.35 1.06
C PRO A 176 23.84 18.88 0.65
N PHE A 177 24.33 18.52 -0.55
CA PHE A 177 24.12 17.21 -1.20
C PHE A 177 22.65 16.85 -1.48
N GLY A 178 21.74 17.82 -1.51
CA GLY A 178 20.29 17.61 -1.74
C GLY A 178 19.96 16.82 -2.99
N CYS A 179 20.58 17.12 -4.14
CA CYS A 179 20.37 16.33 -5.37
C CYS A 179 20.75 14.85 -5.20
N ALA A 180 21.91 14.56 -4.60
CA ALA A 180 22.36 13.17 -4.42
C ALA A 180 21.47 12.41 -3.44
N LEU A 181 21.01 13.06 -2.36
CA LEU A 181 20.09 12.47 -1.39
C LEU A 181 18.69 12.26 -1.97
N ASN A 182 18.18 13.21 -2.75
CA ASN A 182 16.92 13.07 -3.48
C ASN A 182 16.98 11.93 -4.48
N ASP A 183 18.06 11.82 -5.26
CA ASP A 183 18.24 10.72 -6.21
C ASP A 183 18.41 9.37 -5.48
N ALA A 184 19.07 9.34 -4.32
CA ALA A 184 19.18 8.14 -3.51
C ALA A 184 17.82 7.70 -2.94
N VAL A 185 17.02 8.64 -2.41
CA VAL A 185 15.62 8.39 -2.01
C VAL A 185 14.84 7.84 -3.21
N ARG A 186 14.97 8.48 -4.37
CA ARG A 186 14.23 8.14 -5.59
C ARG A 186 14.55 6.74 -6.10
N LEU A 187 15.83 6.43 -6.17
CA LEU A 187 16.30 5.11 -6.56
C LEU A 187 15.89 4.05 -5.54
N SER A 188 15.97 4.34 -4.24
CA SER A 188 15.63 3.38 -3.19
C SER A 188 14.16 2.98 -3.22
N TYR A 189 13.23 3.94 -3.33
CA TYR A 189 11.80 3.61 -3.42
C TYR A 189 11.45 2.97 -4.76
N ALA A 190 12.04 3.42 -5.87
CA ALA A 190 11.78 2.83 -7.18
C ALA A 190 12.23 1.36 -7.23
N ALA A 191 13.43 1.07 -6.70
CA ALA A 191 13.93 -0.29 -6.57
C ALA A 191 13.03 -1.12 -5.65
N HIS A 192 12.57 -0.55 -4.53
CA HIS A 192 11.62 -1.20 -3.64
C HIS A 192 10.32 -1.59 -4.37
N LEU A 193 9.72 -0.67 -5.13
CA LEU A 193 8.49 -0.91 -5.90
C LEU A 193 8.67 -1.99 -6.97
N VAL A 194 9.78 -1.96 -7.71
CA VAL A 194 10.09 -2.96 -8.75
C VAL A 194 10.24 -4.36 -8.16
N LEU A 195 10.77 -4.49 -6.94
CA LEU A 195 10.90 -5.79 -6.26
C LEU A 195 9.57 -6.31 -5.69
N VAL A 196 8.72 -5.39 -5.24
CA VAL A 196 7.44 -5.71 -4.59
C VAL A 196 6.35 -6.04 -5.60
N PHE A 197 6.33 -5.33 -6.74
CA PHE A 197 5.29 -5.46 -7.77
C PHE A 197 5.08 -6.90 -8.27
N PRO A 198 6.11 -7.68 -8.65
CA PRO A 198 5.93 -9.03 -9.16
C PRO A 198 5.30 -9.98 -8.14
N VAL A 199 5.64 -9.83 -6.86
CA VAL A 199 5.13 -10.71 -5.79
C VAL A 199 3.64 -10.47 -5.56
N ILE A 200 3.19 -9.20 -5.60
CA ILE A 200 1.75 -8.84 -5.54
C ILE A 200 1.03 -9.44 -6.74
N PHE A 201 1.57 -9.18 -7.93
CA PHE A 201 0.93 -9.52 -9.18
C PHE A 201 0.78 -11.04 -9.32
N TYR A 202 1.77 -11.79 -8.84
CA TYR A 202 1.69 -13.24 -8.73
C TYR A 202 0.55 -13.70 -7.83
N ALA A 203 0.44 -13.16 -6.61
CA ALA A 203 -0.64 -13.51 -5.69
C ALA A 203 -2.03 -13.14 -6.26
N LEU A 204 -2.17 -11.96 -6.86
CA LEU A 204 -3.40 -11.52 -7.52
C LEU A 204 -3.80 -12.49 -8.64
N ARG A 205 -2.82 -12.89 -9.47
CA ARG A 205 -3.04 -13.84 -10.56
C ARG A 205 -3.54 -15.18 -10.07
N LEU A 206 -2.95 -15.74 -9.01
CA LEU A 206 -3.40 -17.01 -8.44
C LEU A 206 -4.82 -16.92 -7.86
N ASN A 207 -5.14 -15.84 -7.14
CA ASN A 207 -6.47 -15.66 -6.56
C ASN A 207 -7.56 -15.51 -7.63
N VAL A 208 -7.29 -14.73 -8.69
CA VAL A 208 -8.25 -14.54 -9.79
C VAL A 208 -8.36 -15.77 -10.68
N ASP A 209 -7.26 -16.48 -10.91
CA ASP A 209 -7.30 -17.77 -11.61
C ASP A 209 -8.16 -18.79 -10.86
N GLY A 210 -7.97 -18.91 -9.54
CA GLY A 210 -8.79 -19.78 -8.70
C GLY A 210 -10.27 -19.37 -8.67
N LEU A 211 -10.57 -18.07 -8.76
CA LEU A 211 -11.94 -17.55 -8.78
C LEU A 211 -12.64 -17.81 -10.14
N ILE A 212 -11.99 -17.45 -11.25
CA ILE A 212 -12.58 -17.51 -12.60
C ILE A 212 -12.52 -18.93 -13.18
N PHE A 213 -11.42 -19.65 -12.93
CA PHE A 213 -11.14 -20.97 -13.51
C PHE A 213 -11.12 -22.07 -12.45
N SER A 214 -11.98 -21.97 -11.43
CA SER A 214 -12.10 -22.95 -10.34
C SER A 214 -12.27 -24.41 -10.79
N SER A 215 -12.80 -24.63 -11.99
CA SER A 215 -13.05 -25.95 -12.59
C SER A 215 -11.90 -26.47 -13.45
N SER A 216 -10.83 -25.68 -13.67
CA SER A 216 -9.72 -26.08 -14.53
C SER A 216 -8.76 -27.03 -13.81
N ARG A 217 -8.58 -28.25 -14.35
CA ARG A 217 -7.63 -29.25 -13.82
C ARG A 217 -6.16 -28.92 -14.02
N ARG A 218 -5.83 -28.02 -14.97
CA ARG A 218 -4.44 -27.69 -15.31
C ARG A 218 -3.92 -26.54 -14.44
N PRO A 219 -2.78 -26.72 -13.75
CA PRO A 219 -2.13 -25.65 -13.00
C PRO A 219 -1.80 -24.48 -13.92
N LEU A 220 -1.99 -23.26 -13.43
CA LEU A 220 -1.75 -22.03 -14.18
C LEU A 220 -0.31 -21.93 -14.74
N VAL A 221 0.65 -22.49 -14.01
CA VAL A 221 2.08 -22.51 -14.39
C VAL A 221 2.33 -23.28 -15.70
N VAL A 222 1.45 -24.20 -16.07
CA VAL A 222 1.57 -25.02 -17.28
C VAL A 222 0.83 -24.41 -18.47
N ASP A 223 -0.15 -23.55 -18.23
CA ASP A 223 -1.02 -22.96 -19.27
C ASP A 223 -0.55 -21.55 -19.64
N ASN A 224 0.38 -21.46 -20.58
CA ASN A 224 0.98 -20.20 -21.03
C ASN A 224 -0.05 -19.22 -21.64
N LEU A 225 -1.11 -19.72 -22.29
CA LEU A 225 -2.15 -18.86 -22.88
C LEU A 225 -3.01 -18.25 -21.78
N ARG A 226 -3.46 -19.06 -20.82
CA ARG A 226 -4.24 -18.58 -19.67
C ARG A 226 -3.41 -17.59 -18.85
N PHE A 227 -2.17 -17.95 -18.55
CA PHE A 227 -1.23 -17.09 -17.85
C PHE A 227 -1.03 -15.73 -18.53
N SER A 228 -0.80 -15.73 -19.85
CA SER A 228 -0.60 -14.51 -20.63
C SER A 228 -1.87 -13.66 -20.68
N SER A 229 -3.03 -14.28 -20.94
CA SER A 229 -4.31 -13.56 -21.04
C SER A 229 -4.69 -12.81 -19.75
N VAL A 230 -4.55 -13.45 -18.58
CA VAL A 230 -4.83 -12.83 -17.27
C VAL A 230 -3.84 -11.70 -17.00
N THR A 231 -2.57 -11.88 -17.36
CA THR A 231 -1.53 -10.86 -17.18
C THR A 231 -1.80 -9.63 -18.04
N ILE A 232 -2.11 -9.82 -19.32
CA ILE A 232 -2.43 -8.74 -20.25
C ILE A 232 -3.66 -7.97 -19.75
N ALA A 233 -4.71 -8.68 -19.34
CA ALA A 233 -5.92 -8.06 -18.80
C ALA A 233 -5.62 -7.17 -17.59
N PHE A 234 -4.84 -7.65 -16.62
CA PHE A 234 -4.47 -6.84 -15.46
C PHE A 234 -3.59 -5.65 -15.78
N VAL A 235 -2.56 -5.83 -16.63
CA VAL A 235 -1.68 -4.72 -17.01
C VAL A 235 -2.50 -3.62 -17.71
N LEU A 236 -3.44 -3.99 -18.58
CA LEU A 236 -4.35 -3.03 -19.21
C LEU A 236 -5.23 -2.31 -18.20
N ILE A 237 -5.84 -3.02 -17.25
CA ILE A 237 -6.69 -2.42 -16.20
C ILE A 237 -5.88 -1.45 -15.34
N ILE A 238 -4.69 -1.84 -14.88
CA ILE A 238 -3.81 -0.99 -14.06
C ILE A 238 -3.37 0.24 -14.86
N PHE A 239 -2.97 0.06 -16.12
CA PHE A 239 -2.54 1.16 -16.98
C PHE A 239 -3.66 2.17 -17.23
N LEU A 240 -4.88 1.70 -17.51
CA LEU A 240 -6.04 2.58 -17.65
C LEU A 240 -6.33 3.31 -16.33
N GLY A 241 -6.34 2.59 -15.21
CA GLY A 241 -6.55 3.18 -13.88
C GLY A 241 -5.55 4.30 -13.55
N ALA A 242 -4.26 4.09 -13.85
CA ALA A 242 -3.20 5.08 -13.63
C ALA A 242 -3.42 6.37 -14.44
N ASN A 243 -3.90 6.26 -15.68
CA ASN A 243 -4.20 7.42 -16.51
C ASN A 243 -5.39 8.22 -15.95
N PHE A 244 -6.45 7.55 -15.48
CA PHE A 244 -7.67 8.21 -15.03
C PHE A 244 -7.60 8.79 -13.62
N ILE A 245 -6.82 8.22 -12.70
CA ILE A 245 -6.85 8.63 -11.29
C ILE A 245 -5.62 9.47 -10.95
N PRO A 246 -5.73 10.80 -10.78
CA PRO A 246 -4.58 11.69 -10.55
C PRO A 246 -4.00 11.60 -9.14
N ASN A 247 -4.82 11.19 -8.19
CA ASN A 247 -4.50 11.23 -6.78
C ASN A 247 -4.51 9.83 -6.18
N ILE A 248 -3.37 9.40 -5.64
CA ILE A 248 -3.25 8.09 -4.98
C ILE A 248 -4.04 8.01 -3.67
N TRP A 249 -4.24 9.14 -2.99
CA TRP A 249 -5.00 9.24 -1.75
C TRP A 249 -6.42 8.70 -1.92
N VAL A 250 -7.10 9.10 -2.99
CA VAL A 250 -8.45 8.64 -3.34
C VAL A 250 -8.50 7.11 -3.47
N ILE A 251 -7.48 6.50 -4.07
CA ILE A 251 -7.42 5.05 -4.22
C ILE A 251 -7.26 4.39 -2.84
N PHE A 252 -6.39 4.93 -1.98
CA PHE A 252 -6.23 4.44 -0.60
C PHE A 252 -7.52 4.49 0.19
N GLN A 253 -8.22 5.62 0.13
CA GLN A 253 -9.49 5.76 0.81
C GLN A 253 -10.52 4.75 0.32
N PHE A 254 -10.69 4.65 -1.00
CA PHE A 254 -11.69 3.78 -1.60
C PHE A 254 -11.49 2.30 -1.24
N THR A 255 -10.27 1.76 -1.39
CA THR A 255 -10.04 0.34 -1.03
C THR A 255 -10.10 0.10 0.47
N GLY A 256 -9.74 1.10 1.27
CA GLY A 256 -9.84 1.05 2.73
C GLY A 256 -11.28 0.92 3.18
N ALA A 257 -12.12 1.82 2.68
CA ALA A 257 -13.55 1.87 2.97
C ALA A 257 -14.35 0.72 2.31
N THR A 258 -13.73 -0.11 1.47
CA THR A 258 -14.41 -1.23 0.81
C THR A 258 -13.74 -2.56 1.14
N GLY A 259 -12.73 -2.94 0.38
CA GLY A 259 -12.06 -4.23 0.47
C GLY A 259 -11.46 -4.50 1.85
N ALA A 260 -10.74 -3.53 2.42
CA ALA A 260 -10.08 -3.73 3.71
C ALA A 260 -11.10 -3.93 4.84
N VAL A 261 -12.14 -3.10 4.90
CA VAL A 261 -13.18 -3.25 5.93
C VAL A 261 -14.00 -4.54 5.74
N CYS A 262 -14.29 -4.92 4.50
CA CYS A 262 -14.95 -6.19 4.21
C CYS A 262 -14.16 -7.39 4.75
N ILE A 263 -12.85 -7.43 4.48
CA ILE A 263 -11.98 -8.55 4.88
C ILE A 263 -11.70 -8.52 6.38
N ALA A 264 -11.45 -7.35 6.97
CA ALA A 264 -11.02 -7.23 8.37
C ALA A 264 -12.19 -7.33 9.37
N PHE A 265 -13.37 -6.82 9.04
CA PHE A 265 -14.49 -6.73 9.98
C PHE A 265 -15.70 -7.57 9.54
N ILE A 266 -16.17 -7.39 8.31
CA ILE A 266 -17.44 -8.00 7.87
C ILE A 266 -17.31 -9.51 7.73
N PHE A 267 -16.28 -10.00 7.03
CA PHE A 267 -16.11 -11.41 6.76
C PHE A 267 -15.88 -12.26 8.02
N PRO A 268 -14.98 -11.89 8.96
CA PRO A 268 -14.83 -12.63 10.21
C PRO A 268 -16.09 -12.60 11.08
N ALA A 269 -16.81 -11.47 11.11
CA ALA A 269 -18.09 -11.36 11.82
C ALA A 269 -19.16 -12.26 11.20
N ALA A 270 -19.25 -12.31 9.87
CA ALA A 270 -20.18 -13.19 9.16
C ALA A 270 -19.89 -14.67 9.43
N ILE A 271 -18.62 -15.07 9.52
CA ILE A 271 -18.23 -16.44 9.91
C ILE A 271 -18.69 -16.74 11.33
N ALA A 272 -18.46 -15.83 12.28
CA ALA A 272 -18.89 -16.00 13.67
C ALA A 272 -20.43 -16.07 13.82
N LEU A 273 -21.18 -15.38 12.95
CA LEU A 273 -22.65 -15.45 12.92
C LEU A 273 -23.17 -16.72 12.23
N ARG A 274 -22.44 -17.25 11.24
CA ARG A 274 -22.74 -18.52 10.58
C ARG A 274 -22.15 -19.70 11.36
N ASP A 275 -22.32 -19.67 12.68
CA ASP A 275 -21.84 -20.73 13.55
C ASP A 275 -22.75 -21.96 13.45
N ARG A 276 -22.32 -22.94 12.65
CA ARG A 276 -23.03 -24.19 12.45
C ARG A 276 -22.87 -25.15 13.64
N TYR A 277 -21.86 -24.94 14.49
CA TYR A 277 -21.46 -25.87 15.54
C TYR A 277 -21.81 -25.36 16.95
N ASN A 278 -22.48 -24.20 17.08
CA ASN A 278 -22.84 -23.57 18.36
C ASN A 278 -21.64 -23.39 19.32
N ILE A 279 -20.47 -23.08 18.77
CA ILE A 279 -19.24 -22.78 19.52
C ILE A 279 -19.23 -21.31 19.99
N ALA A 280 -19.87 -20.42 19.25
CA ALA A 280 -19.90 -18.98 19.50
C ALA A 280 -20.80 -18.64 20.70
N THR A 281 -20.28 -17.81 21.61
CA THR A 281 -21.07 -17.33 22.75
C THR A 281 -22.01 -16.22 22.32
N LYS A 282 -23.06 -15.95 23.12
CA LYS A 282 -23.96 -14.81 22.86
C LYS A 282 -23.22 -13.46 22.80
N THR A 283 -22.14 -13.33 23.56
CA THR A 283 -21.26 -12.16 23.52
C THR A 283 -20.56 -12.05 22.17
N ASP A 284 -20.06 -13.16 21.62
CA ASP A 284 -19.41 -13.18 20.30
C ASP A 284 -20.38 -12.81 19.18
N THR A 285 -21.64 -13.27 19.27
CA THR A 285 -22.71 -12.90 18.34
C THR A 285 -22.99 -11.39 18.40
N ILE A 286 -23.14 -10.82 19.61
CA ILE A 286 -23.37 -9.38 19.79
C ILE A 286 -22.19 -8.56 19.25
N LEU A 287 -20.95 -8.98 19.56
CA LEU A 287 -19.75 -8.34 19.05
C LEU A 287 -19.64 -8.43 17.52
N ALA A 288 -20.04 -9.54 16.91
CA ALA A 288 -20.05 -9.71 15.46
C ALA A 288 -21.07 -8.77 14.79
N ILE A 289 -22.30 -8.68 15.31
CA ILE A 289 -23.32 -7.73 14.81
C ILE A 289 -22.81 -6.29 14.95
N LEU A 290 -22.27 -5.94 16.12
CA LEU A 290 -21.72 -4.60 16.35
C LEU A 290 -20.61 -4.26 15.35
N ARG A 291 -19.69 -5.19 15.07
CA ARG A 291 -18.61 -4.99 14.10
C ARG A 291 -19.14 -4.75 12.69
N ILE A 292 -20.19 -5.47 12.26
CA ILE A 292 -20.80 -5.25 10.94
C ILE A 292 -21.47 -3.88 10.88
N VAL A 293 -22.25 -3.50 11.89
CA VAL A 293 -22.92 -2.20 11.94
C VAL A 293 -21.90 -1.06 11.92
N LEU A 294 -20.86 -1.15 12.76
CA LEU A 294 -19.79 -0.15 12.81
C LEU A 294 -19.05 -0.05 11.47
N ALA A 295 -18.73 -1.19 10.84
CA ALA A 295 -18.08 -1.24 9.53
C ALA A 295 -18.92 -0.55 8.45
N VAL A 296 -20.22 -0.86 8.36
CA VAL A 296 -21.13 -0.29 7.37
C VAL A 296 -21.30 1.21 7.57
N LEU A 297 -21.53 1.65 8.81
CA LEU A 297 -21.70 3.08 9.13
C LEU A 297 -20.41 3.86 8.86
N SER A 298 -19.27 3.35 9.30
CA SER A 298 -17.97 4.00 9.06
C SER A 298 -17.65 4.13 7.57
N ASN A 299 -17.95 3.11 6.77
CA ASN A 299 -17.73 3.15 5.33
C ASN A 299 -18.67 4.12 4.63
N ALA A 300 -19.95 4.17 5.04
CA ALA A 300 -20.90 5.12 4.50
C ALA A 300 -20.46 6.57 4.75
N VAL A 301 -19.99 6.86 5.97
CA VAL A 301 -19.45 8.19 6.32
C VAL A 301 -18.18 8.50 5.51
N ALA A 302 -17.25 7.56 5.39
CA ALA A 302 -16.02 7.74 4.62
C ALA A 302 -16.31 8.04 3.14
N ILE A 303 -17.13 7.20 2.48
CA ILE A 303 -17.48 7.37 1.07
C ILE A 303 -18.22 8.70 0.84
N TYR A 304 -19.13 9.06 1.75
CA TYR A 304 -19.84 10.33 1.67
C TYR A 304 -18.87 11.53 1.79
N SER A 305 -17.94 11.48 2.76
CA SER A 305 -16.93 12.52 2.96
C SER A 305 -16.04 12.67 1.74
N ASP A 306 -15.55 11.56 1.18
CA ASP A 306 -14.67 11.56 0.01
C ASP A 306 -15.40 12.08 -1.23
N ALA A 307 -16.66 11.65 -1.44
CA ALA A 307 -17.49 12.14 -2.54
C ALA A 307 -17.77 13.64 -2.41
N TYR A 308 -18.05 14.13 -1.20
CA TYR A 308 -18.29 15.54 -0.94
C TYR A 308 -17.05 16.40 -1.19
N ALA A 309 -15.87 15.96 -0.73
CA ALA A 309 -14.60 16.62 -0.98
C ALA A 309 -14.30 16.73 -2.49
N LEU A 310 -14.44 15.63 -3.24
CA LEU A 310 -14.23 15.58 -4.68
C LEU A 310 -15.19 16.49 -5.48
N ILE A 311 -16.44 16.62 -5.04
CA ILE A 311 -17.45 17.46 -5.70
C ILE A 311 -17.14 18.95 -5.48
N ASN A 312 -16.66 19.31 -4.29
CA ASN A 312 -16.37 20.70 -3.96
C ASN A 312 -15.03 21.19 -4.53
N GLU A 313 -14.01 20.34 -4.62
CA GLU A 313 -12.78 20.68 -5.35
C GLU A 313 -13.06 21.04 -6.82
N LYS A 314 -13.99 20.35 -7.49
CA LYS A 314 -14.36 20.64 -8.89
C LYS A 314 -15.11 21.96 -9.07
N LYS A 315 -15.56 22.61 -7.99
CA LYS A 315 -16.29 23.89 -8.04
C LYS A 315 -15.39 25.10 -7.77
N ALA A 316 -14.16 24.89 -7.29
CA ALA A 316 -13.15 25.93 -7.09
C ALA A 316 -12.26 26.08 -8.34
#